data_AF-A0AAV6BFC1-F1
#
_entry.id   AF-A0AAV6BFC1-F1
#
_cell.length_a   1.000
_cell.length_b   1.000
_cell.length_c   1.000
_cell.angle_alpha   90.00
_cell.angle_beta   90.00
_cell.angle_gamma   90.00
#
_symmetry.space_group_name_H-M   'P 1'
#
loop_
_entity.id
_entity.type
_entity.pdbx_description
1 polymer ?
#
loop_
_entity_poly.entity_id
_entity_poly.type
_entity_poly.pdbx_seq_one_letter_code
_entity_poly.pdbx_strand_id
1 'polypeptide(L)'
;MCGRVLVGQEGRLDAASAAMARSPLPPVADAPGKPILGFLCAASMVRRDAFFGAGGFEPRFFLGGEEELLALDLAARGWALSYVPDIVVHHHPSPRRDAVRRGALLLRNALWVAWLRRPLPDAIRQSAAVLARTSSRRERAAAVLAALRGSP
;
A
#
# COMPACT_ATOMS: atom_id res chain seq x y z
N MET A 1 -2.31 2.35 -13.50
CA MET A 1 -3.78 2.25 -13.40
C MET A 1 -4.13 1.15 -12.43
N CYS A 2 -5.15 1.32 -11.61
CA CYS A 2 -5.66 0.31 -10.67
C CYS A 2 -7.16 0.09 -10.92
N GLY A 3 -7.57 -1.16 -11.09
CA GLY A 3 -8.94 -1.57 -11.23
C GLY A 3 -9.68 -1.69 -9.90
N ARG A 4 -10.99 -1.90 -9.99
CA ARG A 4 -11.87 -2.28 -8.89
C ARG A 4 -11.68 -3.76 -8.53
N VAL A 5 -11.60 -4.05 -7.25
CA VAL A 5 -11.54 -5.42 -6.73
C VAL A 5 -12.86 -5.81 -6.10
N LEU A 6 -13.38 -6.97 -6.49
CA LEU A 6 -14.51 -7.64 -5.87
C LEU A 6 -13.98 -8.88 -5.14
N VAL A 7 -14.38 -9.07 -3.89
CA VAL A 7 -13.81 -10.06 -2.97
C VAL A 7 -14.81 -11.16 -2.64
N GLY A 8 -14.35 -12.40 -2.75
CA GLY A 8 -15.12 -13.58 -2.38
C GLY A 8 -16.20 -13.94 -3.41
N GLN A 9 -16.96 -15.00 -3.10
CA GLN A 9 -17.98 -15.54 -4.02
C GLN A 9 -19.14 -14.56 -4.27
N GLU A 10 -19.50 -13.75 -3.28
CA GLU A 10 -20.56 -12.74 -3.40
C GLU A 10 -20.09 -11.46 -4.13
N GLY A 11 -18.81 -11.36 -4.50
CA GLY A 11 -18.29 -10.20 -5.21
C GLY A 11 -18.41 -8.89 -4.43
N ARG A 12 -18.15 -8.89 -3.12
CA ARG A 12 -18.24 -7.68 -2.29
C ARG A 12 -17.14 -6.70 -2.67
N LEU A 13 -17.45 -5.41 -2.74
CA LEU A 13 -16.45 -4.38 -3.07
C LEU A 13 -15.33 -4.36 -2.02
N ASP A 14 -14.08 -4.43 -2.48
CA ASP A 14 -12.90 -4.30 -1.63
C ASP A 14 -12.83 -2.90 -0.97
N ALA A 15 -12.39 -2.85 0.28
CA ALA A 15 -12.34 -1.61 1.05
C ALA A 15 -11.34 -0.58 0.46
N ALA A 16 -10.21 -1.03 -0.09
CA ALA A 16 -9.27 -0.14 -0.75
C ALA A 16 -9.82 0.35 -2.09
N SER A 17 -10.56 -0.49 -2.84
CA SER A 17 -11.30 -0.02 -4.02
C SER A 17 -12.32 1.06 -3.68
N ALA A 18 -13.07 0.88 -2.59
CA ALA A 18 -14.01 1.88 -2.11
C ALA A 18 -13.31 3.18 -1.68
N ALA A 19 -12.13 3.09 -1.04
CA ALA A 19 -11.33 4.25 -0.66
C ALA A 19 -10.77 4.99 -1.88
N MET A 20 -10.23 4.27 -2.86
CA MET A 20 -9.71 4.84 -4.12
C MET A 20 -10.79 5.58 -4.91
N ALA A 21 -12.01 5.04 -4.97
CA ALA A 21 -13.16 5.69 -5.59
C ALA A 21 -13.50 7.06 -4.95
N ARG A 22 -13.22 7.22 -3.65
CA ARG A 22 -13.44 8.44 -2.88
C ARG A 22 -12.17 9.28 -2.69
N SER A 23 -11.14 9.06 -3.51
CA SER A 23 -9.88 9.78 -3.37
C SER A 23 -10.09 11.30 -3.33
N PRO A 24 -9.48 12.02 -2.37
CA PRO A 24 -9.61 13.46 -2.26
C PRO A 24 -8.71 14.22 -3.24
N LEU A 25 -7.87 13.51 -4.01
CA LEU A 25 -6.92 14.16 -4.91
C LEU A 25 -7.62 14.91 -6.04
N PRO A 26 -7.07 16.08 -6.43
CA PRO A 26 -7.63 16.86 -7.52
C PRO A 26 -7.57 16.08 -8.84
N PRO A 27 -8.50 16.33 -9.78
CA PRO A 27 -8.41 15.77 -11.12
C PRO A 27 -7.08 16.10 -11.79
N VAL A 28 -6.56 15.15 -12.57
CA VAL A 28 -5.37 15.32 -13.40
C VAL A 28 -5.82 15.27 -14.86
N ALA A 29 -5.41 16.25 -15.66
CA ALA A 29 -5.73 16.28 -17.08
C ALA A 29 -5.24 15.00 -17.77
N ASP A 30 -6.05 14.47 -18.69
CA ASP A 30 -5.75 13.27 -19.49
C ASP A 30 -5.52 11.98 -18.68
N ALA A 31 -5.81 11.97 -17.37
CA ALA A 31 -5.76 10.76 -16.57
C ALA A 31 -6.95 9.83 -16.91
N PRO A 32 -6.73 8.52 -17.09
CA PRO A 32 -7.78 7.57 -17.48
C PRO A 32 -8.80 7.29 -16.38
N GLY A 33 -8.67 7.90 -15.20
CA GLY A 33 -9.57 7.67 -14.06
C GLY A 33 -9.24 8.54 -12.86
N LYS A 34 -9.88 8.24 -11.73
CA LYS A 34 -9.78 9.03 -10.49
C LYS A 34 -8.34 9.02 -9.95
N PRO A 35 -7.68 10.17 -9.72
CA PRO A 35 -6.31 10.18 -9.20
C PRO A 35 -6.21 9.58 -7.80
N ILE A 36 -5.17 8.78 -7.55
CA ILE A 36 -4.91 8.06 -6.28
C ILE A 36 -3.44 8.18 -5.89
N LEU A 37 -3.12 7.93 -4.62
CA LEU A 37 -1.74 7.84 -4.11
C LEU A 37 -1.58 6.56 -3.29
N GLY A 38 -1.74 5.44 -3.99
CA GLY A 38 -1.79 4.08 -3.46
C GLY A 38 -2.62 3.21 -4.39
N PHE A 39 -2.28 1.93 -4.53
CA PHE A 39 -2.98 1.00 -5.41
C PHE A 39 -2.90 -0.44 -4.87
N LEU A 40 -3.66 -1.35 -5.49
CA LEU A 40 -3.60 -2.78 -5.18
C LEU A 40 -2.80 -3.49 -6.27
N CYS A 41 -1.70 -4.15 -5.90
CA CYS A 41 -0.82 -4.83 -6.87
C CYS A 41 -1.58 -5.84 -7.74
N ALA A 42 -2.43 -6.66 -7.12
CA ALA A 42 -3.21 -7.69 -7.80
C ALA A 42 -4.25 -7.15 -8.80
N ALA A 43 -4.47 -5.84 -8.85
CA ALA A 43 -5.44 -5.19 -9.73
C ALA A 43 -4.85 -4.01 -10.50
N SER A 44 -3.53 -3.98 -10.68
CA SER A 44 -2.86 -2.82 -11.29
C SER A 44 -2.04 -3.17 -12.51
N MET A 45 -2.00 -2.22 -13.44
CA MET A 45 -1.09 -2.19 -14.59
C MET A 45 -0.23 -0.95 -14.49
N VAL A 46 1.08 -1.12 -14.69
CA VAL A 46 2.09 -0.05 -14.62
C VAL A 46 2.90 -0.02 -15.92
N ARG A 47 3.32 1.17 -16.35
CA ARG A 47 4.28 1.28 -17.45
C ARG A 47 5.61 0.68 -16.98
N ARG A 48 6.22 -0.17 -17.80
CA ARG A 48 7.47 -0.87 -17.48
C ARG A 48 8.57 0.08 -17.02
N ASP A 49 8.77 1.14 -17.79
CA ASP A 49 9.80 2.16 -17.62
C ASP A 49 9.53 3.04 -16.39
N ALA A 50 8.26 3.25 -16.03
CA ALA A 50 7.89 3.88 -14.77
C ALA A 50 8.23 2.98 -13.57
N PHE A 51 7.87 1.69 -13.66
CA PHE A 51 8.13 0.69 -12.62
C PHE A 51 9.63 0.54 -12.33
N PHE A 52 10.44 0.25 -13.35
CA PHE A 52 11.89 0.11 -13.19
C PHE A 52 12.57 1.44 -12.87
N GLY A 53 12.08 2.55 -13.43
CA GLY A 53 12.59 3.87 -13.09
C GLY A 53 12.39 4.22 -11.62
N ALA A 54 11.30 3.75 -11.01
CA ALA A 54 11.03 3.90 -9.57
C ALA A 54 11.75 2.87 -8.69
N GLY A 55 12.57 1.98 -9.26
CA GLY A 55 13.30 0.93 -8.53
C GLY A 55 12.52 -0.37 -8.33
N GLY A 56 11.26 -0.45 -8.79
CA GLY A 56 10.41 -1.61 -8.61
C GLY A 56 9.98 -1.84 -7.16
N PHE A 57 9.63 -3.09 -6.82
CA PHE A 57 9.30 -3.44 -5.43
C PHE A 57 10.57 -3.70 -4.62
N GLU A 58 10.64 -3.13 -3.42
CA GLU A 58 11.68 -3.46 -2.44
C GLU A 58 11.48 -4.89 -1.90
N PRO A 59 12.36 -5.85 -2.22
CA PRO A 59 12.16 -7.26 -1.88
C PRO A 59 12.02 -7.52 -0.37
N ARG A 60 12.63 -6.68 0.48
CA ARG A 60 12.56 -6.81 1.94
C ARG A 60 11.15 -6.64 2.49
N PHE A 61 10.27 -5.91 1.80
CA PHE A 61 8.87 -5.78 2.19
C PHE A 61 8.16 -7.12 2.13
N PHE A 62 8.38 -7.88 1.05
CA PHE A 62 7.75 -9.17 0.72
C PHE A 62 6.22 -9.14 0.62
N LEU A 63 5.53 -8.61 1.64
CA LEU A 63 4.09 -8.56 1.73
C LEU A 63 3.58 -7.35 2.52
N GLY A 64 2.75 -6.56 1.86
CA GLY A 64 2.10 -5.33 2.31
C GLY A 64 3.04 -4.15 2.55
N GLY A 65 2.67 -2.99 2.01
CA GLY A 65 3.43 -1.74 2.11
C GLY A 65 4.35 -1.49 0.91
N GLU A 66 4.72 -2.53 0.15
CA GLU A 66 5.45 -2.40 -1.11
C GLU A 66 4.70 -1.56 -2.14
N GLU A 67 3.36 -1.64 -2.14
CA GLU A 67 2.51 -0.86 -3.04
C GLU A 67 2.51 0.62 -2.66
N GLU A 68 2.48 0.93 -1.36
CA GLU A 68 2.52 2.31 -0.89
C GLU A 68 3.88 2.94 -1.18
N LEU A 69 4.97 2.21 -0.90
CA LEU A 69 6.33 2.67 -1.19
C LEU A 69 6.49 2.98 -2.69
N LEU A 70 6.10 2.04 -3.56
CA LEU A 70 6.18 2.23 -5.01
C LEU A 70 5.25 3.35 -5.50
N ALA A 71 4.05 3.50 -4.93
CA ALA A 71 3.15 4.60 -5.28
C ALA A 71 3.76 5.97 -4.97
N LEU A 72 4.41 6.11 -3.81
CA LEU A 72 5.13 7.32 -3.44
C LEU A 72 6.31 7.59 -4.38
N ASP A 73 7.08 6.56 -4.74
CA ASP A 73 8.23 6.69 -5.65
C ASP A 73 7.81 7.03 -7.08
N LEU A 74 6.71 6.47 -7.57
CA LEU A 74 6.10 6.85 -8.85
C LEU A 74 5.65 8.31 -8.84
N ALA A 75 4.94 8.74 -7.78
CA ALA A 75 4.45 10.11 -7.65
C ALA A 75 5.59 11.13 -7.52
N ALA A 76 6.63 10.83 -6.75
CA ALA A 76 7.83 11.67 -6.63
C ALA A 76 8.55 11.87 -7.98
N ARG A 77 8.37 10.94 -8.91
CA ARG A 77 8.91 10.99 -10.28
C ARG A 77 7.93 11.56 -11.30
N GLY A 78 6.80 12.12 -10.86
CA GLY A 78 5.81 12.78 -11.71
C GLY A 78 4.84 11.84 -12.43
N TRP A 79 4.82 10.55 -12.09
CA TRP A 79 3.83 9.63 -12.66
C TRP A 79 2.47 9.80 -11.98
N ALA A 80 1.43 9.94 -12.78
CA ALA A 80 0.06 9.89 -12.30
C ALA A 80 -0.37 8.44 -12.03
N LEU A 81 -1.09 8.23 -10.94
CA LEU A 81 -1.77 6.98 -10.63
C LEU A 81 -3.28 7.22 -10.69
N SER A 82 -4.00 6.29 -11.32
CA SER A 82 -5.44 6.43 -11.56
C SER A 82 -6.20 5.16 -11.22
N TYR A 83 -7.32 5.32 -10.54
CA TYR A 83 -8.33 4.29 -10.29
C TYR A 83 -9.36 4.28 -11.42
N VAL A 84 -9.56 3.11 -12.04
CA VAL A 84 -10.39 2.90 -13.21
C VAL A 84 -11.41 1.79 -12.89
N PRO A 85 -12.65 2.13 -12.45
CA PRO A 85 -13.60 1.17 -11.91
C PRO A 85 -14.17 0.17 -12.95
N ASP A 86 -14.01 0.49 -14.24
CA ASP A 86 -14.43 -0.34 -15.36
C ASP A 86 -13.54 -1.57 -15.53
N ILE A 87 -12.30 -1.51 -15.04
CA ILE A 87 -11.41 -2.68 -14.92
C ILE A 87 -11.77 -3.40 -13.63
N VAL A 88 -12.26 -4.63 -13.73
CA VAL A 88 -12.74 -5.41 -12.57
C VAL A 88 -11.89 -6.67 -12.39
N VAL A 89 -11.39 -6.85 -11.17
CA VAL A 89 -10.66 -8.05 -10.75
C VAL A 89 -11.43 -8.75 -9.64
N HIS A 90 -11.68 -10.05 -9.82
CA HIS A 90 -12.27 -10.89 -8.78
C HIS A 90 -11.17 -11.56 -7.98
N HIS A 91 -11.07 -11.21 -6.70
CA HIS A 91 -10.11 -11.79 -5.78
C HIS A 91 -10.83 -12.78 -4.85
N HIS A 92 -10.35 -14.02 -4.83
CA HIS A 92 -10.81 -15.06 -3.92
C HIS A 92 -9.72 -15.37 -2.88
N PRO A 93 -9.75 -14.71 -1.71
CA PRO A 93 -8.79 -14.95 -0.65
C PRO A 93 -8.69 -16.41 -0.24
N SER A 94 -7.47 -16.97 -0.19
CA SER A 94 -7.24 -18.25 0.48
C SER A 94 -7.70 -18.17 1.95
N PRO A 95 -8.48 -19.14 2.45
CA PRO A 95 -8.86 -19.19 3.86
C PRO A 95 -7.69 -19.62 4.77
N ARG A 96 -6.66 -20.26 4.19
CA ARG A 96 -5.46 -20.72 4.93
C ARG A 96 -4.39 -19.64 4.88
N ARG A 97 -4.25 -18.89 5.96
CA ARG A 97 -3.28 -17.79 6.09
C ARG A 97 -2.73 -17.71 7.51
N ASP A 98 -1.44 -17.42 7.61
CA ASP A 98 -0.82 -17.07 8.89
C ASP A 98 -1.10 -15.59 9.20
N ALA A 99 -2.21 -15.35 9.92
CA ALA A 99 -2.65 -14.01 10.27
C ALA A 99 -1.65 -13.29 11.19
N VAL A 100 -0.97 -14.02 12.08
CA VAL A 100 -0.01 -13.46 13.05
C VAL A 100 1.23 -12.97 12.31
N ARG A 101 1.84 -13.82 11.48
CA ARG A 101 3.01 -13.43 10.67
C ARG A 101 2.67 -12.31 9.71
N ARG A 102 1.50 -12.37 9.07
CA ARG A 102 1.03 -11.30 8.18
C ARG A 102 0.88 -9.98 8.94
N GLY A 103 0.25 -9.98 10.11
CA GLY A 103 0.10 -8.78 10.94
C GLY A 103 1.44 -8.16 11.32
N ALA A 104 2.41 -8.98 11.73
CA ALA A 104 3.76 -8.54 12.05
C ALA A 104 4.48 -7.90 10.85
N LEU A 105 4.37 -8.50 9.65
CA LEU A 105 4.93 -7.94 8.41
C LEU A 105 4.29 -6.59 8.07
N LEU A 106 2.96 -6.50 8.10
CA LEU A 106 2.23 -5.26 7.83
C LEU A 106 2.62 -4.13 8.78
N LEU A 107 2.75 -4.45 10.07
CA LEU A 107 3.14 -3.48 11.10
C LEU A 107 4.57 -2.97 10.89
N ARG A 108 5.52 -3.89 10.66
CA ARG A 108 6.92 -3.55 10.35
C ARG A 108 7.02 -2.70 9.09
N ASN A 109 6.35 -3.11 8.03
CA ASN A 109 6.44 -2.47 6.72
C ASN A 109 5.81 -1.07 6.73
N ALA A 110 4.71 -0.87 7.47
CA ALA A 110 4.13 0.46 7.67
C ALA A 110 5.12 1.42 8.36
N LEU A 111 5.94 0.94 9.30
CA LEU A 111 7.02 1.74 9.87
C LEU A 111 8.07 2.09 8.81
N TRP A 112 8.53 1.13 8.00
CA TRP A 112 9.48 1.44 6.93
C TRP A 112 8.97 2.48 5.95
N VAL A 113 7.74 2.37 5.46
CA VAL A 113 7.16 3.39 4.55
C VAL A 113 7.16 4.77 5.21
N ALA A 114 6.76 4.85 6.47
CA ALA A 114 6.72 6.11 7.21
C ALA A 114 8.11 6.78 7.27
N TRP A 115 9.18 6.02 7.49
CA TRP A 115 10.52 6.59 7.66
C TRP A 115 11.30 6.78 6.35
N LEU A 116 10.97 6.07 5.28
CA LEU A 116 11.71 6.12 4.02
C LEU A 116 11.34 7.30 3.11
N ARG A 117 10.08 7.75 3.17
CA ARG A 117 9.50 8.67 2.16
C ARG A 117 8.71 9.84 2.73
N ARG A 118 8.51 9.90 4.05
CA ARG A 118 7.77 11.00 4.68
C ARG A 118 8.73 11.97 5.37
N PRO A 119 8.39 13.27 5.46
CA PRO A 119 9.06 14.18 6.36
C PRO A 119 9.02 13.68 7.82
N LEU A 120 10.05 14.00 8.60
CA LEU A 120 10.21 13.52 9.98
C LEU A 120 8.95 13.66 10.87
N PRO A 121 8.23 14.80 10.88
CA PRO A 121 7.02 14.93 11.70
C PRO A 121 5.92 13.92 11.31
N ASP A 122 5.77 13.64 10.03
CA ASP A 122 4.77 12.70 9.53
C ASP A 122 5.20 11.25 9.71
N ALA A 123 6.50 10.96 9.60
CA ALA A 123 7.05 9.65 9.96
C ALA A 123 6.76 9.30 11.42
N ILE A 124 6.94 10.25 12.34
CA ILE A 124 6.63 10.09 13.77
C ILE A 124 5.13 9.90 13.97
N ARG A 125 4.30 10.75 13.35
CA ARG A 125 2.83 10.71 13.48
C ARG A 125 2.27 9.38 12.97
N GLN A 126 2.70 8.92 11.79
CA GLN A 126 2.29 7.63 11.23
C GLN A 126 2.78 6.48 12.11
N SER A 127 4.02 6.52 12.60
CA SER A 127 4.54 5.50 13.51
C SER A 127 3.68 5.40 14.78
N ALA A 128 3.31 6.53 15.38
CA ALA A 128 2.43 6.56 16.55
C ALA A 128 1.05 5.96 16.25
N ALA A 129 0.42 6.35 15.13
CA ALA A 129 -0.88 5.83 14.72
C ALA A 129 -0.84 4.32 14.45
N VAL A 130 0.20 3.84 13.77
CA VAL A 130 0.43 2.43 13.46
C VAL A 130 0.62 1.61 14.73
N LEU A 131 1.46 2.09 15.66
CA LEU A 131 1.70 1.41 16.93
C LEU A 131 0.48 1.45 17.87
N ALA A 132 -0.32 2.52 17.85
CA ALA A 132 -1.54 2.64 18.65
C ALA A 132 -2.61 1.61 18.29
N ARG A 133 -2.60 1.08 17.06
CA ARG A 133 -3.52 0.00 16.62
C ARG A 133 -3.16 -1.36 17.22
N THR A 134 -2.01 -1.47 17.86
CA THR A 134 -1.55 -2.68 18.53
C THR A 134 -1.81 -2.55 20.03
N SER A 135 -2.56 -3.49 20.62
CA SER A 135 -2.94 -3.40 22.04
C SER A 135 -1.78 -3.75 22.98
N SER A 136 -0.88 -4.65 22.58
CA SER A 136 0.22 -5.13 23.42
C SER A 136 1.51 -4.31 23.31
N ARG A 137 2.09 -3.94 24.46
CA ARG A 137 3.40 -3.28 24.53
C ARG A 137 4.52 -4.18 23.97
N ARG A 138 4.40 -5.50 24.16
CA ARG A 138 5.38 -6.47 23.65
C ARG A 138 5.34 -6.54 22.13
N GLU A 139 4.16 -6.53 21.53
CA GLU A 139 3.99 -6.53 20.06
C GLU A 139 4.54 -5.24 19.44
N ARG A 140 4.27 -4.08 20.07
CA ARG A 140 4.87 -2.80 19.66
C ARG A 140 6.40 -2.84 19.67
N ALA A 141 6.99 -3.33 20.76
CA ALA A 141 8.45 -3.44 20.87
C ALA A 141 9.03 -4.42 19.84
N ALA A 142 8.38 -5.58 19.62
CA ALA A 142 8.80 -6.56 18.64
C ALA A 142 8.77 -5.99 17.21
N ALA A 143 7.74 -5.20 16.87
CA ALA A 143 7.63 -4.57 15.56
C ALA A 143 8.71 -3.51 15.32
N VAL A 144 8.99 -2.66 16.32
CA VAL A 144 10.07 -1.66 16.23
C VAL A 144 11.42 -2.35 16.07
N LEU A 145 11.71 -3.38 16.87
CA LEU A 145 12.95 -4.15 16.75
C LEU A 145 13.08 -4.82 15.38
N ALA A 146 11.99 -5.40 14.86
CA ALA A 146 11.97 -6.00 13.53
C ALA A 146 12.20 -4.95 12.43
N ALA A 147 11.64 -3.75 12.58
CA ALA A 147 11.85 -2.66 11.63
C ALA A 147 13.31 -2.17 11.65
N LEU A 148 13.90 -1.99 12.84
CA LEU A 148 15.30 -1.58 12.97
C LEU A 148 16.29 -2.61 12.40
N ARG A 149 16.06 -3.91 12.65
CA ARG A 149 16.96 -4.98 12.18
C ARG A 149 16.93 -5.23 10.68
N GLY A 150 15.85 -4.87 10.01
CA GLY A 150 15.63 -5.20 8.61
C GLY A 150 15.52 -3.99 7.69
N SER A 151 15.89 -2.79 8.16
CA SER A 151 15.68 -1.54 7.40
C SER A 151 16.14 -1.70 5.95
N PRO A 152 15.27 -1.35 4.99
CA PRO A 152 15.65 -1.35 3.59
C PRO A 152 16.69 -0.26 3.28
#